data_AF-A0A2E6KFB4-F1
#
_entry.id   AF-A0A2E6KFB4-F1
#
_cell.length_a   1.000
_cell.length_b   1.000
_cell.length_c   1.000
_cell.angle_alpha   90.00
_cell.angle_beta   90.00
_cell.angle_gamma   90.00
#
_symmetry.space_group_name_H-M   'P 1'
#
loop_
_entity.id
_entity.type
_entity.pdbx_description
1 polymer ?
#
loop_
_entity_poly.entity_id
_entity_poly.type
_entity_poly.pdbx_seq_one_letter_code
_entity_poly.pdbx_strand_id
1 'polypeptide(L)'
;MTEKSELAARRNAEQKRIRMMLNAMRSEERAKIKGGLDTVAWVKEELCIGCDQCTIVCDDDAIEVYKTPMKSPMMDVDNNKKARVLRDPCTGCKICVLACPTDAIIMIDR
;
A
#
# COMPACT_ATOMS: atom_id res chain seq x y z
N MET A 1 -13.02 -25.67 -29.91
CA MET A 1 -13.28 -25.12 -28.56
C MET A 1 -12.25 -25.74 -27.63
N THR A 2 -11.45 -24.95 -26.91
CA THR A 2 -10.50 -25.49 -25.92
C THR A 2 -11.24 -26.14 -24.76
N GLU A 3 -10.78 -27.32 -24.35
CA GLU A 3 -11.28 -28.08 -23.21
C GLU A 3 -11.08 -27.28 -21.91
N LYS A 4 -11.99 -27.44 -20.93
CA LYS A 4 -11.93 -26.69 -19.66
C LYS A 4 -10.65 -27.03 -18.89
N SER A 5 -10.22 -28.29 -18.98
CA SER A 5 -8.99 -28.80 -18.36
C SER A 5 -7.73 -28.14 -18.95
N GLU A 6 -7.67 -28.01 -20.27
CA GLU A 6 -6.57 -27.36 -20.98
C GLU A 6 -6.47 -25.87 -20.65
N LEU A 7 -7.62 -25.17 -20.60
CA LEU A 7 -7.67 -23.77 -20.20
C LEU A 7 -7.20 -23.56 -18.75
N ALA A 8 -7.62 -24.44 -17.83
CA ALA A 8 -7.20 -24.38 -16.42
C ALA A 8 -5.68 -24.60 -16.26
N ALA A 9 -5.10 -25.56 -16.97
CA ALA A 9 -3.67 -25.82 -16.96
C ALA A 9 -2.87 -24.60 -17.46
N ARG A 10 -3.31 -23.97 -18.55
CA ARG A 10 -2.70 -22.75 -19.09
C ARG A 10 -2.79 -21.58 -18.11
N ARG A 11 -3.96 -21.34 -17.50
CA ARG A 11 -4.13 -20.28 -16.49
C ARG A 11 -3.24 -20.51 -15.28
N ASN A 12 -3.12 -21.74 -14.80
CA ASN A 12 -2.25 -22.06 -13.66
C ASN A 12 -0.77 -21.83 -13.99
N ALA A 13 -0.33 -22.20 -15.20
CA ALA A 13 1.04 -21.95 -15.64
C ALA A 13 1.32 -20.44 -15.74
N GLU A 14 0.38 -19.67 -16.30
CA GLU A 14 0.52 -18.22 -16.43
C GLU A 14 0.52 -17.52 -15.06
N GLN A 15 -0.40 -17.90 -14.17
CA GLN A 15 -0.46 -17.37 -12.80
C GLN A 15 0.84 -17.61 -12.03
N LYS A 16 1.44 -18.80 -12.16
CA LYS A 16 2.75 -19.09 -11.55
C LYS A 16 3.84 -18.17 -12.10
N ARG A 17 3.89 -17.97 -13.42
CA ARG A 17 4.87 -17.08 -14.08
C ARG A 17 4.70 -15.63 -13.62
N ILE A 18 3.47 -15.10 -13.67
CA ILE A 18 3.14 -13.74 -13.21
C ILE A 18 3.55 -13.56 -11.76
N ARG A 19 3.22 -14.53 -10.88
CA ARG A 19 3.60 -14.47 -9.46
C ARG A 19 5.12 -14.42 -9.27
N MET A 20 5.89 -15.25 -9.98
CA MET A 20 7.35 -15.25 -9.90
C MET A 20 7.92 -13.90 -10.35
N MET A 21 7.45 -13.34 -11.46
CA MET A 21 7.89 -12.05 -11.97
C MET A 21 7.57 -10.90 -11.00
N LEU A 22 6.33 -10.83 -10.50
CA LEU A 22 5.92 -9.79 -9.55
C LEU A 22 6.70 -9.85 -8.23
N ASN A 23 7.01 -11.06 -7.74
CA ASN A 23 7.81 -11.25 -6.55
C ASN A 23 9.26 -10.78 -6.74
N ALA A 24 9.86 -11.05 -7.91
CA ALA A 24 11.22 -10.62 -8.23
C ALA A 24 11.32 -9.09 -8.37
N MET A 25 10.37 -8.45 -9.06
CA MET A 25 10.38 -6.99 -9.21
C MET A 25 10.27 -6.25 -7.87
N ARG A 26 9.45 -6.78 -6.95
CA ARG A 26 9.22 -6.15 -5.65
C ARG A 26 10.31 -6.44 -4.61
N SER A 27 11.16 -7.45 -4.78
CA SER A 27 12.14 -7.81 -3.73
C SER A 27 13.24 -6.76 -3.58
N GLU A 28 13.80 -6.27 -4.69
CA GLU A 28 14.88 -5.28 -4.69
C GLU A 28 14.43 -3.92 -4.13
N GLU A 29 13.23 -3.50 -4.50
CA GLU A 29 12.65 -2.23 -4.07
C GLU A 29 12.40 -2.23 -2.56
N ARG A 30 11.90 -3.35 -2.01
CA ARG A 30 11.61 -3.52 -0.58
C ARG A 30 12.87 -3.53 0.29
N ALA A 31 13.98 -4.01 -0.23
CA ALA A 31 15.26 -4.00 0.49
C ALA A 31 15.81 -2.59 0.70
N LYS A 32 15.52 -1.65 -0.21
CA LYS A 32 16.05 -0.27 -0.19
C LYS A 32 15.26 0.68 0.72
N ILE A 33 14.08 0.27 1.21
CA ILE A 33 13.24 1.10 2.07
C ILE A 33 13.90 1.23 3.44
N LYS A 34 14.31 2.46 3.78
CA LYS A 34 14.80 2.86 5.11
C LYS A 34 13.74 2.53 6.17
N GLY A 35 14.16 2.08 7.34
CA GLY A 35 13.26 1.80 8.47
C GLY A 35 14.04 1.84 9.78
N GLY A 36 13.33 1.65 10.90
CA GLY A 36 13.90 1.70 12.24
C GLY A 36 13.51 2.96 13.02
N LEU A 37 14.05 3.09 14.23
CA LEU A 37 13.63 4.05 15.26
C LEU A 37 13.82 5.52 14.87
N ASP A 38 14.79 5.80 13.99
CA ASP A 38 15.11 7.16 13.50
C ASP A 38 14.23 7.60 12.33
N THR A 39 13.30 6.73 11.89
CA THR A 39 12.44 6.99 10.73
C THR A 39 10.97 6.88 11.10
N VAL A 40 10.14 7.67 10.43
CA VAL A 40 8.69 7.69 10.60
C VAL A 40 8.00 7.57 9.26
N ALA A 41 6.86 6.88 9.22
CA ALA A 41 6.05 6.80 8.02
C ALA A 41 5.34 8.14 7.75
N TRP A 42 5.21 8.52 6.48
CA TRP A 42 4.55 9.74 6.04
C TRP A 42 3.63 9.46 4.86
N VAL A 43 2.43 10.05 4.87
CA VAL A 43 1.41 9.85 3.85
C VAL A 43 1.38 11.02 2.87
N LYS A 44 1.53 10.71 1.58
CA LYS A 44 1.25 11.61 0.46
C LYS A 44 -0.25 11.62 0.18
N GLU A 45 -0.93 12.68 0.60
CA GLU A 45 -2.39 12.81 0.45
C GLU A 45 -2.84 12.71 -1.01
N GLU A 46 -2.01 13.15 -1.95
CA GLU A 46 -2.28 13.14 -3.39
C GLU A 46 -2.36 11.72 -3.97
N LEU A 47 -1.63 10.76 -3.40
CA LEU A 47 -1.63 9.36 -3.83
C LEU A 47 -2.53 8.46 -2.97
N CYS A 48 -2.90 8.92 -1.78
CA CYS A 48 -3.71 8.13 -0.85
C CYS A 48 -5.16 8.02 -1.36
N ILE A 49 -5.65 6.80 -1.56
CA ILE A 49 -7.03 6.55 -2.02
C ILE A 49 -8.02 6.19 -0.90
N GLY A 50 -7.58 6.24 0.37
CA GLY A 50 -8.45 5.91 1.51
C GLY A 50 -8.92 4.46 1.57
N CYS A 51 -8.08 3.50 1.16
CA CYS A 51 -8.40 2.06 1.12
C CYS A 51 -8.24 1.34 2.47
N ASP A 52 -7.78 2.05 3.51
CA ASP A 52 -7.63 1.56 4.89
C ASP A 52 -6.72 0.32 5.07
N GLN A 53 -5.94 -0.07 4.07
CA GLN A 53 -5.00 -1.21 4.17
C GLN A 53 -3.86 -0.96 5.18
N CYS A 54 -3.43 0.30 5.32
CA CYS A 54 -2.36 0.65 6.23
C CYS A 54 -2.75 0.52 7.70
N THR A 55 -4.01 0.77 8.06
CA THR A 55 -4.49 0.59 9.45
C THR A 55 -4.58 -0.88 9.81
N ILE A 56 -4.99 -1.73 8.87
CA ILE A 56 -5.10 -3.19 9.09
C ILE A 56 -3.74 -3.83 9.43
N VAL A 57 -2.64 -3.29 8.89
CA VAL A 57 -1.29 -3.85 9.09
C VAL A 57 -0.47 -3.13 10.15
N CYS A 58 -1.03 -2.13 10.82
CA CYS A 58 -0.32 -1.37 11.86
C CYS A 58 -0.66 -1.94 13.23
N ASP A 59 0.27 -2.69 13.81
CA ASP A 59 0.10 -3.28 15.15
C ASP A 59 0.27 -2.25 16.29
N ASP A 60 0.77 -1.04 15.96
CA ASP A 60 1.09 0.02 16.92
C ASP A 60 0.02 1.13 16.99
N ASP A 61 -1.13 0.97 16.32
CA ASP A 61 -2.20 1.98 16.21
C ASP A 61 -1.69 3.38 15.76
N ALA A 62 -0.60 3.41 14.99
CA ALA A 62 0.07 4.64 14.59
C ALA A 62 -0.55 5.33 13.38
N ILE A 63 -1.71 4.88 12.89
CA ILE A 63 -2.33 5.37 11.66
C ILE A 63 -3.82 5.65 11.88
N GLU A 64 -4.23 6.85 11.52
CA GLU A 64 -5.63 7.27 11.57
C GLU A 64 -6.14 7.60 10.17
N VAL A 65 -7.43 7.36 9.94
CA VAL A 65 -8.11 7.71 8.70
C VAL A 65 -9.14 8.79 8.96
N TYR A 66 -9.09 9.87 8.19
CA TYR A 66 -10.01 10.99 8.28
C TYR A 66 -10.73 11.22 6.96
N LYS A 67 -11.93 11.79 7.04
CA LYS A 67 -12.70 12.19 5.85
C LYS A 67 -12.19 13.53 5.33
N THR A 68 -12.09 13.65 4.01
CA THR A 68 -11.80 14.91 3.34
C THR A 68 -12.51 14.93 1.99
N PRO A 69 -13.11 16.05 1.57
CA PRO A 69 -13.72 16.15 0.25
C PRO A 69 -12.69 15.83 -0.85
N MET A 70 -13.15 15.18 -1.91
CA MET A 70 -12.31 14.88 -3.06
C MET A 70 -11.97 16.17 -3.82
N LYS A 71 -10.69 16.41 -4.09
CA LYS A 71 -10.22 17.54 -4.90
C LYS A 71 -10.39 17.22 -6.39
N SER A 72 -11.62 17.27 -6.91
CA SER A 72 -11.89 17.12 -8.35
C SER A 72 -12.73 18.29 -8.87
N PRO A 73 -12.33 18.95 -9.98
CA PRO A 73 -13.11 20.01 -10.59
C PRO A 73 -14.40 19.53 -11.28
N MET A 74 -14.59 18.21 -11.42
CA MET A 74 -15.72 17.60 -12.14
C MET A 74 -16.70 16.84 -11.24
N MET A 75 -16.29 16.49 -10.02
CA MET A 75 -17.07 15.62 -9.13
C MET A 75 -16.93 16.08 -7.69
N ASP A 76 -18.08 16.24 -7.02
CA ASP A 76 -18.16 16.46 -5.57
C ASP A 76 -18.42 15.12 -4.87
N VAL A 77 -17.44 14.66 -4.08
CA VAL A 77 -17.51 13.42 -3.31
C VAL A 77 -17.12 13.72 -1.87
N ASP A 78 -18.09 13.62 -0.98
CA ASP A 78 -18.00 13.95 0.44
C ASP A 78 -17.48 12.80 1.32
N ASN A 79 -17.55 11.56 0.81
CA ASN A 79 -17.09 10.36 1.52
C ASN A 79 -15.65 9.93 1.17
N ASN A 80 -14.85 10.81 0.58
CA ASN A 80 -13.43 10.52 0.36
C ASN A 80 -12.66 10.53 1.70
N LYS A 81 -11.65 9.67 1.80
CA LYS A 81 -10.85 9.48 3.02
C LYS A 81 -9.36 9.54 2.72
N LYS A 82 -8.57 9.93 3.72
CA LYS A 82 -7.11 9.91 3.69
C LYS A 82 -6.58 9.37 5.00
N ALA A 83 -5.39 8.77 4.95
CA ALA A 83 -4.68 8.30 6.12
C ALA A 83 -3.66 9.37 6.58
N ARG A 84 -3.41 9.43 7.89
CA ARG A 84 -2.29 10.17 8.50
C ARG A 84 -1.56 9.26 9.48
N VAL A 85 -0.26 9.43 9.58
CA VAL A 85 0.57 8.70 10.56
C VAL A 85 0.77 9.57 11.79
N LEU A 86 0.52 9.01 12.97
CA LEU A 86 0.84 9.58 14.25
C LEU A 86 2.32 9.30 14.55
N ARG A 87 3.12 10.35 14.74
CA ARG A 87 4.58 10.20 14.86
C ARG A 87 5.02 9.47 16.12
N ASP A 88 4.34 9.70 17.24
CA ASP A 88 4.73 9.15 18.55
C ASP A 88 4.61 7.61 18.61
N PRO A 89 3.46 6.99 18.26
CA PRO A 89 3.33 5.54 18.27
C PRO A 89 4.04 4.83 17.10
N CYS A 90 4.50 5.55 16.07
CA CYS A 90 5.15 4.92 14.92
C CYS A 90 6.54 4.36 15.29
N THR A 91 6.73 3.06 15.07
CA THR A 91 7.98 2.33 15.36
C THR A 91 8.98 2.32 14.20
N GLY A 92 8.56 2.76 13.00
CA GLY A 92 9.38 2.72 11.79
C GLY A 92 9.49 1.32 11.15
N CYS A 93 8.55 0.41 11.44
CA CYS A 93 8.53 -0.99 10.98
C CYS A 93 8.28 -1.19 9.47
N LYS A 94 7.92 -0.12 8.74
CA LYS A 94 7.67 -0.05 7.28
C LYS A 94 6.60 -0.98 6.69
N ILE A 95 5.82 -1.70 7.49
CA ILE A 95 4.80 -2.63 6.98
C ILE A 95 3.70 -1.88 6.19
N CYS A 96 3.28 -0.71 6.67
CA CYS A 96 2.29 0.13 5.99
C CYS A 96 2.73 0.61 4.61
N VAL A 97 4.03 0.87 4.41
CA VAL A 97 4.64 1.21 3.11
C VAL A 97 4.46 0.04 2.14
N LEU A 98 4.72 -1.18 2.61
CA LEU A 98 4.61 -2.40 1.80
C LEU A 98 3.16 -2.77 1.46
N ALA A 99 2.22 -2.39 2.31
CA ALA A 99 0.80 -2.66 2.16
C ALA A 99 0.09 -1.62 1.27
N CYS A 100 0.67 -0.44 1.08
CA CYS A 100 0.04 0.62 0.31
C CYS A 100 -0.06 0.24 -1.17
N PRO A 101 -1.27 0.14 -1.76
CA PRO A 101 -1.42 -0.27 -3.16
C PRO A 101 -1.03 0.84 -4.16
N THR A 102 -0.89 2.08 -3.69
CA THR A 102 -0.61 3.27 -4.52
C THR A 102 0.71 3.95 -4.14
N ASP A 103 1.53 3.29 -3.31
CA ASP A 103 2.82 3.84 -2.82
C ASP A 103 2.70 5.24 -2.20
N ALA A 104 1.54 5.53 -1.59
CA ALA A 104 1.25 6.80 -0.93
C ALA A 104 1.98 6.97 0.39
N ILE A 105 2.56 5.91 0.97
CA ILE A 105 3.25 5.95 2.24
C ILE A 105 4.76 5.81 2.00
N ILE A 106 5.55 6.73 2.53
CA ILE A 106 7.02 6.72 2.43
C ILE A 106 7.63 6.80 3.83
N MET A 107 8.91 6.47 3.94
CA MET A 107 9.68 6.65 5.18
C MET A 107 10.48 7.94 5.10
N ILE A 108 10.37 8.77 6.13
CA ILE A 108 11.14 10.01 6.31
C ILE A 108 11.93 9.92 7.61
N ASP A 109 12.97 10.75 7.74
CA ASP A 109 13.70 10.89 9.00
C ASP A 109 12.82 11.63 10.04
N ARG A 110 12.91 11.22 11.31
CA ARG A 110 12.03 11.71 12.40
C ARG A 110 12.27 13.18 12.78
#